data_AF-A0A7W0MXD1-F1
#
_entry.id   AF-A0A7W0MXD1-F1
#
_cell.length_a   1.000
_cell.length_b   1.000
_cell.length_c   1.000
_cell.angle_alpha   90.00
_cell.angle_beta   90.00
_cell.angle_gamma   90.00
#
_symmetry.space_group_name_H-M   'P 1'
#
loop_
_entity.id
_entity.type
_entity.pdbx_description
1 polymer ?
#
loop_
_entity_poly.entity_id
_entity_poly.type
_entity_poly.pdbx_seq_one_letter_code
_entity_poly.pdbx_strand_id
1 'polypeptide(L)'
;MRLIRDAIRDFWGWYERHYILNIGIAAGLFLLQLVHLVWLTGQPLADMVTGSPLFDIGAPLRWVIVLVDYTELPALVSVSLLYVNDLRKDGAALKPILYLVFLNSQWLHIFWITDEFVIAAGDGESTSLPAWLASVALLIDYLELPVIYDTVKRLFVATREHRVGAFLHDDLR
;
A
#
# COMPACT_ATOMS: atom_id res chain seq x y z
N MET A 1 8.06 -13.29 28.82
CA MET A 1 8.46 -11.90 28.48
C MET A 1 9.85 -11.78 27.85
N ARG A 2 10.90 -12.48 28.33
CA ARG A 2 12.26 -12.41 27.74
C ARG A 2 12.31 -12.89 26.28
N LEU A 3 11.74 -14.07 26.01
CA LEU A 3 11.68 -14.66 24.66
C LEU A 3 11.06 -13.74 23.60
N ILE A 4 9.96 -13.04 23.93
CA ILE A 4 9.29 -12.11 23.01
C ILE A 4 10.19 -10.92 22.70
N ARG A 5 10.87 -10.38 23.71
CA ARG A 5 11.79 -9.25 23.52
C ARG A 5 12.98 -9.64 22.64
N ASP A 6 13.54 -10.83 22.86
CA ASP A 6 14.63 -11.35 22.04
C ASP A 6 14.17 -11.56 20.59
N ALA A 7 13.01 -12.19 20.37
CA ALA A 7 12.45 -12.37 19.03
C ALA A 7 12.20 -11.04 18.30
N ILE A 8 11.66 -10.02 18.99
CA ILE A 8 11.46 -8.68 18.41
C ILE A 8 12.80 -8.05 18.03
N ARG A 9 13.81 -8.12 18.89
CA ARG A 9 15.15 -7.59 18.59
C ARG A 9 15.76 -8.30 17.38
N ASP A 10 15.66 -9.61 17.32
CA ASP A 10 16.26 -10.41 16.26
C ASP A 10 15.55 -10.18 14.91
N PHE A 11 14.22 -10.05 14.92
CA PHE A 11 13.43 -9.63 13.76
C PHE A 11 13.90 -8.28 13.23
N TRP A 12 13.97 -7.26 14.09
CA TRP A 12 14.38 -5.93 13.67
C TRP A 12 15.83 -5.88 13.20
N GLY A 13 16.72 -6.65 13.84
CA GLY A 13 18.09 -6.80 13.38
C GLY A 13 18.17 -7.45 11.99
N TRP A 14 17.35 -8.46 11.71
CA TRP A 14 17.24 -9.04 10.38
C TRP A 14 16.65 -8.05 9.36
N TYR A 15 15.61 -7.32 9.74
CA TYR A 15 14.90 -6.37 8.90
C TYR A 15 15.84 -5.24 8.44
N GLU A 16 16.65 -4.71 9.36
CA GLU A 16 17.63 -3.67 9.07
C GLU A 16 18.77 -4.17 8.19
N ARG A 17 19.25 -5.40 8.41
CA ARG A 17 20.28 -6.02 7.55
C ARG A 17 19.82 -6.16 6.10
N HIS A 18 18.52 -6.36 5.88
CA HIS A 18 17.92 -6.51 4.55
C HIS A 18 17.10 -5.29 4.14
N TYR A 19 17.40 -4.10 4.67
CA TYR A 19 16.56 -2.92 4.50
C TYR A 19 16.29 -2.56 3.03
N ILE A 20 17.31 -2.61 2.16
CA ILE A 20 17.15 -2.30 0.71
C ILE A 20 16.22 -3.31 0.03
N LEU A 21 16.32 -4.59 0.38
CA LEU A 21 15.43 -5.62 -0.15
C LEU A 21 14.00 -5.39 0.36
N ASN A 22 13.84 -5.14 1.66
CA ASN A 22 12.53 -4.91 2.27
C ASN A 22 11.82 -3.69 1.69
N ILE A 23 12.53 -2.57 1.51
CA ILE A 23 11.96 -1.38 0.87
C ILE A 23 11.70 -1.59 -0.62
N GLY A 24 12.51 -2.41 -1.30
CA GLY A 24 12.27 -2.82 -2.69
C GLY A 24 10.98 -3.64 -2.84
N ILE A 25 10.78 -4.63 -1.97
CA ILE A 25 9.55 -5.44 -1.94
C ILE A 25 8.34 -4.55 -1.63
N ALA A 26 8.42 -3.72 -0.58
CA ALA A 26 7.34 -2.81 -0.22
C ALA A 26 7.00 -1.84 -1.37
N ALA A 27 8.00 -1.20 -1.98
CA ALA A 27 7.79 -0.31 -3.11
C ALA A 27 7.19 -1.04 -4.32
N GLY A 28 7.67 -2.24 -4.64
CA GLY A 28 7.17 -3.04 -5.76
C GLY A 28 5.70 -3.43 -5.56
N LEU A 29 5.36 -3.98 -4.40
CA LEU A 29 3.98 -4.34 -4.05
C LEU A 29 3.06 -3.12 -4.04
N PHE A 30 3.54 -1.99 -3.51
CA PHE A 30 2.72 -0.79 -3.39
C PHE A 30 2.56 -0.03 -4.71
N LEU A 31 3.52 -0.14 -5.63
CA LEU A 31 3.36 0.36 -7.00
C LEU A 31 2.30 -0.40 -7.79
N LEU A 32 2.05 -1.67 -7.48
CA LEU A 32 0.95 -2.41 -8.11
C LEU A 32 -0.41 -1.77 -7.80
N GLN A 33 -0.55 -1.08 -6.66
CA GLN A 33 -1.78 -0.34 -6.31
C GLN A 33 -2.08 0.81 -7.27
N LEU A 34 -1.10 1.28 -8.06
CA LEU A 34 -1.39 2.24 -9.14
C LEU A 34 -2.31 1.63 -10.21
N VAL A 35 -2.25 0.32 -10.44
CA VAL A 35 -3.16 -0.36 -11.36
C VAL A 35 -4.58 -0.29 -10.81
N HIS A 36 -4.75 -0.57 -9.52
CA HIS A 36 -6.02 -0.44 -8.81
C HIS A 36 -6.57 0.99 -8.92
N LEU A 37 -5.77 2.00 -8.58
CA LEU A 37 -6.15 3.41 -8.67
C LEU A 37 -6.52 3.85 -10.09
N VAL A 38 -5.80 3.37 -11.11
CA VAL A 38 -6.15 3.67 -12.52
C VAL A 38 -7.51 3.07 -12.88
N TRP A 39 -7.77 1.83 -12.46
CA TRP A 39 -9.06 1.20 -12.68
C TRP A 39 -10.19 1.93 -11.96
N LEU A 40 -9.99 2.26 -10.68
CA LEU A 40 -10.91 2.99 -9.83
C LEU A 40 -11.23 4.39 -10.39
N THR A 41 -10.23 5.07 -10.95
CA THR A 41 -10.39 6.34 -11.68
C THR A 41 -11.22 6.15 -12.96
N GLY A 42 -10.93 5.10 -13.72
CA GLY A 42 -11.45 4.89 -15.06
C GLY A 42 -12.88 4.37 -15.12
N GLN A 43 -13.33 3.66 -14.09
CA GLN A 43 -14.66 3.08 -14.03
C GLN A 43 -15.48 3.67 -12.88
N PRO A 44 -15.29 3.31 -11.59
CA PRO A 44 -16.10 3.85 -10.49
C PRO A 44 -16.16 5.38 -10.43
N LEU A 45 -15.00 6.06 -10.46
CA LEU A 45 -14.95 7.52 -10.35
C LEU A 45 -15.56 8.20 -11.57
N ALA A 46 -15.20 7.72 -12.76
CA ALA A 46 -15.71 8.24 -14.03
C ALA A 46 -17.23 8.10 -14.12
N ASP A 47 -17.76 6.93 -13.75
CA ASP A 47 -19.20 6.67 -13.76
C ASP A 47 -19.92 7.55 -12.74
N MET A 48 -19.37 7.70 -11.53
CA MET A 48 -19.92 8.57 -10.50
C MET A 48 -19.95 10.06 -10.90
N VAL A 49 -18.92 10.56 -11.59
CA VAL A 49 -18.77 11.99 -11.93
C VAL A 49 -19.41 12.34 -13.28
N THR A 50 -19.30 11.46 -14.27
CA THR A 50 -19.69 11.74 -15.66
C THR A 50 -20.92 10.95 -16.11
N GLY A 51 -21.37 9.95 -15.34
CA GLY A 51 -22.45 9.03 -15.72
C GLY A 51 -22.04 8.00 -16.78
N SER A 52 -20.74 7.87 -17.06
CA SER A 52 -20.21 6.85 -17.97
C SER A 52 -18.76 6.47 -17.63
N PRO A 53 -18.33 5.21 -17.81
CA PRO A 53 -16.94 4.82 -17.61
C PRO A 53 -16.03 5.38 -18.72
N LEU A 54 -14.79 5.71 -18.39
CA LEU A 54 -13.76 6.14 -19.37
C LEU A 54 -13.31 4.98 -20.27
N PHE A 55 -13.33 3.75 -19.73
CA PHE A 55 -13.02 2.53 -20.47
C PHE A 55 -13.73 1.31 -19.85
N ASP A 56 -14.07 0.32 -20.66
CA ASP A 56 -14.53 -0.98 -20.18
C ASP A 56 -13.41 -2.02 -20.29
N ILE A 57 -13.18 -2.74 -19.20
CA ILE A 57 -12.17 -3.79 -19.11
C ILE A 57 -12.88 -5.12 -19.32
N GLY A 58 -12.55 -5.80 -20.42
CA GLY A 58 -13.09 -7.11 -20.73
C GLY A 58 -12.72 -8.19 -19.69
N ALA A 59 -13.49 -9.28 -19.69
CA ALA A 59 -13.42 -10.33 -18.67
C ALA A 59 -12.00 -10.89 -18.36
N PRO A 60 -11.09 -11.11 -19.32
CA PRO A 60 -9.75 -11.64 -19.01
C PRO A 60 -8.88 -10.66 -18.20
N LEU A 61 -9.01 -9.36 -18.46
CA LEU A 61 -8.23 -8.33 -17.78
C LEU A 61 -8.77 -8.03 -16.38
N ARG A 62 -10.07 -8.23 -16.13
CA ARG A 62 -10.66 -8.11 -14.78
C ARG A 62 -10.00 -9.06 -13.78
N TRP A 63 -9.70 -10.30 -14.20
CA TRP A 63 -9.02 -11.27 -13.34
C TRP A 63 -7.59 -10.84 -12.95
N VAL A 64 -6.90 -10.12 -13.83
CA VAL A 64 -5.58 -9.57 -13.52
C VAL A 64 -5.69 -8.47 -12.46
N ILE A 65 -6.72 -7.63 -12.53
CA ILE A 65 -6.96 -6.56 -11.55
C ILE A 65 -7.27 -7.17 -10.19
N VAL A 66 -8.17 -8.16 -10.13
CA VAL A 66 -8.47 -8.87 -8.88
C VAL A 66 -7.20 -9.46 -8.26
N LEU A 67 -6.34 -10.09 -9.06
CA LEU A 67 -5.07 -10.64 -8.57
C LEU A 67 -4.14 -9.54 -8.01
N VAL A 68 -4.10 -8.39 -8.67
CA VAL A 68 -3.32 -7.22 -8.21
C VAL A 68 -3.89 -6.69 -6.89
N ASP A 69 -5.21 -6.58 -6.75
CA ASP A 69 -5.85 -6.12 -5.52
C ASP A 69 -5.56 -7.06 -4.34
N TYR A 70 -5.47 -8.38 -4.57
CA TYR A 70 -5.02 -9.31 -3.52
C TYR A 70 -3.60 -9.03 -2.98
N THR A 71 -2.78 -8.27 -3.72
CA THR A 71 -1.46 -7.83 -3.25
C THR A 71 -1.51 -6.60 -2.34
N GLU A 72 -2.67 -5.94 -2.21
CA GLU A 72 -2.90 -4.79 -1.33
C GLU A 72 -2.56 -5.13 0.13
N LEU A 73 -3.06 -6.26 0.66
CA LEU A 73 -2.77 -6.68 2.04
C LEU A 73 -1.25 -6.83 2.30
N PRO A 74 -0.49 -7.61 1.51
CA PRO A 74 0.97 -7.63 1.58
C PRO A 74 1.62 -6.24 1.46
N ALA A 75 1.11 -5.36 0.59
CA ALA A 75 1.64 -4.01 0.40
C ALA A 75 1.46 -3.16 1.66
N LEU A 76 0.24 -3.10 2.21
CA LEU A 76 -0.09 -2.35 3.42
C LEU A 76 0.76 -2.80 4.60
N VAL A 77 0.93 -4.11 4.81
CA VAL A 77 1.76 -4.64 5.88
C VAL A 77 3.24 -4.29 5.67
N SER A 78 3.76 -4.49 4.46
CA SER A 78 5.17 -4.24 4.15
C SER A 78 5.54 -2.76 4.32
N VAL A 79 4.69 -1.87 3.82
CA VAL A 79 4.89 -0.42 3.92
C VAL A 79 4.69 0.07 5.36
N SER A 80 3.72 -0.49 6.10
CA SER A 80 3.56 -0.20 7.52
C SER A 80 4.80 -0.56 8.32
N LEU A 81 5.46 -1.69 8.02
CA LEU A 81 6.72 -2.07 8.68
C LEU A 81 7.84 -1.06 8.45
N LEU A 82 7.90 -0.40 7.28
CA LEU A 82 8.85 0.69 7.04
C LEU A 82 8.62 1.86 8.00
N TYR A 83 7.39 2.35 8.12
CA TYR A 83 7.08 3.49 8.97
C TYR A 83 7.11 3.15 10.47
N VAL A 84 6.77 1.91 10.85
CA VAL A 84 6.99 1.43 12.22
C VAL A 84 8.48 1.38 12.54
N ASN A 85 9.32 0.96 11.59
CA ASN A 85 10.77 0.96 11.76
C ASN A 85 11.32 2.39 11.94
N ASP A 86 10.81 3.37 11.17
CA ASP A 86 11.16 4.78 11.35
C ASP A 86 10.81 5.27 12.76
N LEU A 87 9.58 5.01 13.22
CA LEU A 87 9.14 5.42 14.56
C LEU A 87 9.99 4.79 15.67
N ARG A 88 10.47 3.56 15.46
CA ARG A 88 11.35 2.87 16.39
C ARG A 88 12.75 3.48 16.43
N LYS A 89 13.28 3.97 15.31
CA LYS A 89 14.63 4.53 15.19
C LYS A 89 14.69 6.01 15.56
N ASP A 90 13.78 6.81 15.01
CA ASP A 90 13.82 8.27 15.04
C ASP A 90 12.78 8.86 16.01
N GLY A 91 11.94 8.01 16.62
CA GLY A 91 10.91 8.43 17.57
C GLY A 91 9.63 8.95 16.89
N ALA A 92 8.83 9.72 17.63
CA ALA A 92 7.50 10.19 17.22
C ALA A 92 7.54 11.32 16.17
N ALA A 93 8.04 11.01 14.97
CA ALA A 93 7.98 11.91 13.83
C ALA A 93 6.55 11.97 13.25
N LEU A 94 6.08 13.17 12.91
CA LEU A 94 4.72 13.37 12.38
C LEU A 94 4.48 12.62 11.07
N LYS A 95 5.48 12.58 10.18
CA LYS A 95 5.32 12.00 8.84
C LYS A 95 5.04 10.47 8.88
N PRO A 96 5.85 9.64 9.58
CA PRO A 96 5.52 8.22 9.72
C PRO A 96 4.17 7.97 10.41
N ILE A 97 3.79 8.78 11.41
CA ILE A 97 2.47 8.68 12.06
C ILE A 97 1.35 8.96 11.04
N LEU A 98 1.45 10.06 10.30
CA LEU A 98 0.46 10.45 9.30
C LEU A 98 0.31 9.39 8.21
N TYR A 99 1.42 8.85 7.72
CA TYR A 99 1.39 7.81 6.68
C TYR A 99 0.89 6.47 7.21
N LEU A 100 1.18 6.13 8.47
CA LEU A 100 0.51 4.99 9.11
C LEU A 100 -1.00 5.22 9.23
N VAL A 101 -1.47 6.43 9.52
CA VAL A 101 -2.91 6.74 9.50
C VAL A 101 -3.49 6.53 8.09
N PHE A 102 -2.83 7.00 7.04
CA PHE A 102 -3.27 6.80 5.65
C PHE A 102 -3.29 5.33 5.24
N LEU A 103 -2.30 4.54 5.65
CA LEU A 103 -2.28 3.09 5.39
C LEU A 103 -3.35 2.37 6.20
N ASN A 104 -3.59 2.79 7.45
CA ASN A 104 -4.57 2.12 8.31
C ASN A 104 -6.01 2.50 7.94
N SER A 105 -6.25 3.64 7.30
CA SER A 105 -7.56 3.93 6.72
C SER A 105 -7.91 2.99 5.57
N GLN A 106 -6.94 2.39 4.87
CA GLN A 106 -7.21 1.45 3.76
C GLN A 106 -7.94 0.20 4.24
N TRP A 107 -7.73 -0.25 5.48
CA TRP A 107 -8.52 -1.34 6.05
C TRP A 107 -10.01 -1.04 6.03
N LEU A 108 -10.39 0.21 6.28
CA LEU A 108 -11.80 0.63 6.25
C LEU A 108 -12.38 0.50 4.83
N HIS A 109 -11.60 0.89 3.82
CA HIS A 109 -11.96 0.70 2.41
C HIS A 109 -12.13 -0.79 2.07
N ILE A 110 -11.14 -1.63 2.42
CA ILE A 110 -11.20 -3.08 2.19
C ILE A 110 -12.43 -3.71 2.86
N PHE A 111 -12.73 -3.35 4.11
CA PHE A 111 -13.89 -3.87 4.83
C PHE A 111 -15.21 -3.45 4.17
N TRP A 112 -15.34 -2.18 3.77
CA TRP A 112 -16.56 -1.69 3.11
C TRP A 112 -16.83 -2.38 1.77
N ILE A 113 -15.79 -2.58 0.94
CA ILE A 113 -15.95 -3.33 -0.31
C ILE A 113 -16.30 -4.79 -0.02
N THR A 114 -15.62 -5.43 0.93
CA THR A 114 -15.85 -6.84 1.25
C THR A 114 -17.28 -7.08 1.76
N ASP A 115 -17.81 -6.18 2.57
CA ASP A 115 -19.19 -6.27 3.08
C ASP A 115 -20.22 -6.18 1.93
N GLU A 116 -20.02 -5.30 0.95
CA GLU A 116 -20.91 -5.19 -0.22
C GLU A 116 -20.91 -6.48 -1.06
N PHE A 117 -19.74 -7.11 -1.25
CA PHE A 117 -19.64 -8.41 -1.93
C PHE A 117 -20.27 -9.56 -1.14
N VAL A 118 -20.12 -9.59 0.19
CA VAL A 118 -20.68 -10.65 1.04
C VAL A 118 -22.21 -10.55 1.09
N ILE A 119 -22.78 -9.35 1.18
CA ILE A 119 -24.23 -9.17 1.22
C ILE A 119 -24.85 -9.45 -0.16
N ALA A 120 -24.21 -8.98 -1.25
CA ALA A 120 -24.67 -9.27 -2.62
C ALA A 120 -24.64 -10.78 -2.94
N ALA A 121 -23.67 -11.53 -2.41
CA ALA A 121 -23.57 -12.98 -2.57
C ALA A 121 -24.51 -13.77 -1.64
N GLY A 122 -24.94 -13.18 -0.51
CA GLY A 122 -25.75 -13.82 0.52
C GLY A 122 -27.27 -13.70 0.32
N ASP A 123 -27.76 -12.54 -0.12
CA ASP A 123 -29.20 -12.23 -0.10
C ASP A 123 -29.83 -12.02 -1.49
N GLY A 124 -29.05 -12.01 -2.58
CA GLY A 124 -29.60 -11.77 -3.93
C GLY A 124 -30.22 -10.38 -4.14
N GLU A 125 -30.14 -9.50 -3.14
CA GLU A 125 -30.48 -8.09 -3.21
C GLU A 125 -29.21 -7.22 -3.23
N SER A 126 -29.23 -6.19 -4.09
CA SER A 126 -28.18 -5.18 -4.18
C SER A 126 -28.31 -4.20 -3.02
N THR A 127 -27.75 -4.50 -1.86
CA THR A 127 -27.51 -3.46 -0.84
C THR A 127 -26.34 -2.59 -1.30
N SER A 128 -26.67 -1.54 -2.06
CA SER A 128 -25.72 -0.50 -2.43
C SER A 128 -25.33 0.30 -1.18
N LEU A 129 -24.04 0.43 -0.89
CA LEU A 129 -23.59 1.42 0.08
C LEU A 129 -24.15 2.80 -0.29
N PRO A 130 -24.53 3.65 0.69
CA PRO A 130 -24.95 5.02 0.38
C PRO A 130 -23.89 5.72 -0.48
N ALA A 131 -24.30 6.43 -1.53
CA ALA A 131 -23.39 7.02 -2.50
C ALA A 131 -22.29 7.91 -1.87
N TRP A 132 -22.60 8.60 -0.78
CA TRP A 132 -21.62 9.40 -0.04
C TRP A 132 -20.51 8.55 0.60
N LEU A 133 -20.84 7.34 1.04
CA LEU A 133 -19.88 6.42 1.66
C LEU A 133 -18.95 5.80 0.61
N ALA A 134 -19.49 5.49 -0.57
CA ALA A 134 -18.68 5.09 -1.73
C ALA A 134 -17.70 6.20 -2.15
N SER A 135 -18.11 7.48 -2.11
CA SER A 135 -17.20 8.60 -2.35
C SER A 135 -16.09 8.69 -1.28
N VAL A 136 -16.40 8.39 -0.01
CA VAL A 136 -15.39 8.38 1.06
C VAL A 136 -14.41 7.23 0.90
N ALA A 137 -14.89 6.04 0.55
CA ALA A 137 -14.07 4.87 0.24
C ALA A 137 -13.05 5.22 -0.87
N LEU A 138 -13.54 5.79 -1.96
CA LEU A 138 -12.72 6.26 -3.07
C LEU A 138 -11.65 7.27 -2.65
N LEU A 139 -12.00 8.25 -1.80
CA LEU A 139 -11.04 9.22 -1.30
C LEU A 139 -9.95 8.58 -0.45
N ILE A 140 -10.28 7.53 0.30
CA ILE A 140 -9.32 6.79 1.13
C ILE A 140 -8.28 6.12 0.24
N ASP A 141 -8.64 5.49 -0.87
CA ASP A 141 -7.68 4.90 -1.82
C ASP A 141 -6.65 5.93 -2.32
N TYR A 142 -7.08 7.14 -2.65
CA TYR A 142 -6.15 8.19 -3.10
C TYR A 142 -5.17 8.66 -2.02
N LEU A 143 -5.41 8.37 -0.73
CA LEU A 143 -4.44 8.65 0.34
C LEU A 143 -3.19 7.77 0.25
N GLU A 144 -3.21 6.71 -0.56
CA GLU A 144 -2.03 5.89 -0.80
C GLU A 144 -0.97 6.61 -1.65
N LEU A 145 -1.38 7.48 -2.58
CA LEU A 145 -0.47 8.19 -3.50
C LEU A 145 0.73 8.88 -2.82
N PRO A 146 0.55 9.71 -1.77
CA PRO A 146 1.69 10.31 -1.08
C PRO A 146 2.62 9.27 -0.44
N VAL A 147 2.07 8.14 0.00
CA VAL A 147 2.82 7.05 0.65
C VAL A 147 3.59 6.23 -0.41
N ILE A 148 2.98 5.95 -1.57
CA ILE A 148 3.63 5.31 -2.73
C ILE A 148 4.84 6.15 -3.15
N TYR A 149 4.62 7.44 -3.37
CA TYR A 149 5.68 8.36 -3.79
C TYR A 149 6.85 8.36 -2.79
N ASP A 150 6.56 8.44 -1.49
CA ASP A 150 7.58 8.43 -0.46
C ASP A 150 8.35 7.11 -0.41
N THR A 151 7.66 5.97 -0.50
CA THR A 151 8.27 4.64 -0.47
C THR A 151 9.22 4.44 -1.65
N VAL A 152 8.80 4.83 -2.86
CA VAL A 152 9.63 4.76 -4.07
C VAL A 152 10.82 5.71 -3.97
N LYS A 153 10.60 6.95 -3.50
CA LYS A 153 11.67 7.92 -3.29
C LYS A 153 12.73 7.38 -2.33
N ARG A 154 12.31 6.76 -1.23
CA ARG A 154 13.22 6.15 -0.25
C ARG A 154 14.02 5.00 -0.86
N LEU A 155 13.40 4.14 -1.66
CA LEU A 155 14.11 3.07 -2.38
C LEU A 155 15.20 3.65 -3.28
N PHE A 156 14.89 4.72 -4.03
CA PHE A 156 15.85 5.38 -4.91
C PHE A 156 17.03 5.96 -4.13
N VAL A 157 16.76 6.64 -3.00
CA VAL A 157 17.80 7.20 -2.11
C VAL A 157 18.67 6.07 -1.53
N ALA A 158 18.07 5.04 -0.95
CA ALA A 158 18.79 3.93 -0.32
C ALA A 158 19.68 3.17 -1.32
N THR A 159 19.18 2.96 -2.55
CA THR A 159 19.95 2.30 -3.62
C THR A 159 21.13 3.18 -4.06
N ARG A 160 20.93 4.49 -4.17
CA ARG A 160 21.99 5.43 -4.55
C ARG A 160 23.10 5.48 -3.49
N GLU A 161 22.75 5.58 -2.21
CA GLU A 161 23.72 5.61 -1.11
C GLU A 161 24.55 4.32 -1.03
N HIS A 162 23.90 3.16 -1.19
CA HIS A 162 24.60 1.87 -1.22
C HIS A 162 25.60 1.78 -2.38
N ARG A 163 25.22 2.26 -3.58
CA ARG A 163 26.12 2.28 -4.75
C ARG A 163 27.33 3.19 -4.53
N VAL A 164 27.14 4.36 -3.91
CA VAL A 164 28.25 5.28 -3.59
C VAL A 164 29.19 4.66 -2.55
N GLY A 165 28.63 4.01 -1.51
CA GLY A 165 29.44 3.33 -0.50
C GLY A 165 30.29 2.19 -1.07
N ALA A 166 29.72 1.38 -1.97
CA ALA A 166 30.44 0.32 -2.66
C ALA A 166 31.58 0.87 -3.54
N PHE A 167 31.30 1.91 -4.34
CA PHE A 167 32.31 2.56 -5.19
C PHE A 167 33.51 3.09 -4.39
N LEU A 168 33.26 3.78 -3.27
CA LEU A 168 34.33 4.30 -2.42
C LEU A 168 35.17 3.19 -1.76
N HIS A 169 34.58 2.04 -1.47
CA HIS A 169 35.30 0.91 -0.88
C HIS A 169 36.23 0.23 -1.91
N ASP A 170 35.81 0.15 -3.17
CA ASP A 170 36.54 -0.55 -4.22
C ASP A 170 37.63 0.32 -4.86
N ASP A 171 37.44 1.65 -4.96
CA ASP A 171 38.40 2.58 -5.59
C ASP A 171 39.48 3.13 -4.64
N LEU A 172 39.29 3.03 -3.31
CA LEU A 172 40.24 3.53 -2.30
C LEU A 172 41.08 2.44 -1.62
N ARG A 173 41.07 1.20 -2.15
CA ARG A 173 41.95 0.10 -1.76
C ARG A 173 43.01 -0.15 -2.81
#